data_AF-A0A090AER9-F1
#
_entry.id   AF-A0A090AER9-F1
#
_cell.length_a   1.000
_cell.length_b   1.000
_cell.length_c   1.000
_cell.angle_alpha   90.00
_cell.angle_beta   90.00
_cell.angle_gamma   90.00
#
_symmetry.space_group_name_H-M   'P 1'
#
loop_
_entity.id
_entity.type
_entity.pdbx_description
1 polymer ?
#
loop_
_entity_poly.entity_id
_entity_poly.type
_entity_poly.pdbx_seq_one_letter_code
_entity_poly.pdbx_strand_id
1 'polypeptide(L)'
;MPRRFLLAWVAPDWLPQLPPHSVVVMDNATFHNRADIQPLFKPAGHVLEYLPAYSPDFNPIEPKWAQAKAIRKQKTVQLRNF
;
A
#
# COMPACT_ATOMS: atom_id res chain seq x y z
N MET A 1 12.00 4.59 -7.10
CA MET A 1 11.82 3.22 -6.57
C MET A 1 12.28 2.20 -7.61
N PRO A 2 13.18 1.26 -7.27
CA PRO A 2 13.66 0.23 -8.19
C PRO A 2 12.52 -0.62 -8.75
N ARG A 3 12.66 -1.09 -9.99
CA ARG A 3 11.58 -1.77 -10.71
C ARG A 3 11.02 -3.01 -10.01
N ARG A 4 11.80 -3.74 -9.21
CA ARG A 4 11.38 -5.02 -8.58
C ARG A 4 10.95 -4.89 -7.12
N PHE A 5 10.97 -3.69 -6.55
CA PHE A 5 10.75 -3.50 -5.11
C PHE A 5 9.39 -4.03 -4.63
N LEU A 6 8.32 -3.74 -5.37
CA LEU A 6 6.97 -4.18 -5.01
C LEU A 6 6.82 -5.70 -5.10
N LEU A 7 7.31 -6.32 -6.18
CA LEU A 7 7.25 -7.77 -6.37
C LEU A 7 8.03 -8.55 -5.30
N ALA A 8 9.15 -7.99 -4.83
CA ALA A 8 9.99 -8.60 -3.81
C ALA A 8 9.30 -8.75 -2.45
N TRP A 9 8.19 -8.03 -2.23
CA TRP A 9 7.44 -8.06 -0.97
C TRP A 9 6.06 -8.69 -1.12
N VAL A 10 5.40 -8.45 -2.26
CA VAL A 10 4.02 -8.92 -2.50
C VAL A 10 3.94 -10.44 -2.48
N ALA A 11 4.78 -11.12 -3.27
CA ALA A 11 4.69 -12.58 -3.41
C ALA A 11 5.17 -13.37 -2.17
N PRO A 12 6.36 -13.11 -1.61
CA PRO A 12 6.88 -13.93 -0.52
C PRO A 12 6.22 -13.64 0.83
N ASP A 13 5.94 -12.36 1.14
CA ASP A 13 5.50 -11.96 2.47
C ASP A 13 4.01 -11.65 2.52
N TRP A 14 3.49 -10.88 1.56
CA TRP A 14 2.15 -10.32 1.69
C TRP A 14 1.02 -11.28 1.27
N LEU A 15 1.11 -11.90 0.09
CA LEU A 15 0.08 -12.81 -0.42
C LEU A 15 -0.29 -13.93 0.58
N PRO A 16 0.67 -14.61 1.25
CA PRO A 16 0.35 -15.65 2.22
C PRO A 16 -0.44 -15.19 3.45
N GLN A 17 -0.43 -13.88 3.75
CA GLN A 17 -1.12 -13.29 4.89
C GLN A 17 -2.56 -12.87 4.56
N LEU A 18 -2.96 -12.90 3.29
CA LEU A 18 -4.30 -12.51 2.88
C LEU A 18 -5.32 -13.60 3.20
N PRO A 19 -6.52 -13.23 3.68
CA PRO A 19 -7.64 -14.16 3.74
C PRO A 19 -7.95 -14.75 2.35
N PRO A 20 -8.43 -16.00 2.26
CA PRO A 20 -8.84 -16.60 1.00
C PRO A 20 -9.83 -15.71 0.24
N HIS A 21 -9.68 -15.62 -1.09
CA HIS A 21 -10.60 -14.89 -1.97
C HIS A 21 -10.72 -13.38 -1.70
N SER A 22 -9.68 -12.77 -1.10
CA SER A 22 -9.64 -11.32 -0.87
C SER A 22 -9.66 -10.50 -2.17
N VAL A 23 -10.32 -9.34 -2.09
CA VAL A 23 -10.16 -8.23 -3.05
C VAL A 23 -9.16 -7.25 -2.49
N VAL A 24 -8.07 -7.03 -3.22
CA VAL A 24 -7.00 -6.12 -2.87
C VAL A 24 -7.20 -4.84 -3.65
N VAL A 25 -7.30 -3.71 -2.93
CA VAL A 25 -7.48 -2.39 -3.54
C VAL A 25 -6.18 -1.59 -3.37
N MET A 26 -5.59 -1.15 -4.47
CA MET A 26 -4.38 -0.30 -4.48
C MET A 26 -4.71 1.11 -4.96
N ASP A 27 -4.00 2.12 -4.46
CA ASP A 27 -4.05 3.46 -5.05
C ASP A 27 -3.37 3.48 -6.42
N ASN A 28 -3.74 4.45 -7.26
CA ASN A 28 -3.27 4.55 -8.64
C ASN A 28 -1.87 5.18 -8.76
N ALA A 29 -0.97 4.89 -7.82
CA ALA A 29 0.41 5.33 -7.92
C ALA A 29 1.08 4.66 -9.13
N THR A 30 1.91 5.41 -9.86
CA THR A 30 2.56 4.94 -11.10
C THR A 30 3.43 3.69 -10.91
N PHE A 31 3.85 3.40 -9.68
CA PHE A 31 4.61 2.19 -9.36
C PHE A 31 3.75 0.99 -8.94
N HIS A 32 2.45 1.18 -8.65
CA HIS A 32 1.46 0.13 -8.40
C HIS A 32 0.77 -0.35 -9.69
N ASN A 33 0.57 0.56 -10.63
CA ASN A 33 -0.04 0.26 -11.92
C ASN A 33 0.99 -0.36 -12.88
N ARG A 34 1.35 -1.62 -12.62
CA ARG A 34 2.30 -2.37 -13.44
C ARG A 34 1.67 -3.67 -13.92
N ALA A 35 1.96 -4.03 -15.17
CA ALA A 35 1.47 -5.26 -15.75
C ALA A 35 2.03 -6.53 -15.08
N ASP A 36 3.15 -6.42 -14.36
CA ASP A 36 3.84 -7.56 -13.73
C ASP A 36 3.28 -7.94 -12.35
N ILE A 37 2.48 -7.09 -11.70
CA ILE A 37 1.89 -7.40 -10.39
C ILE A 37 0.55 -8.13 -10.49
N GLN A 38 -0.29 -7.79 -11.47
CA GLN A 38 -1.62 -8.42 -11.65
C GLN A 38 -1.57 -9.96 -11.77
N PRO A 39 -0.59 -10.56 -12.48
CA PRO A 39 -0.46 -12.01 -12.58
C PRO A 39 -0.14 -12.71 -11.27
N LEU A 40 0.24 -12.00 -10.20
CA LEU A 40 0.50 -12.61 -8.89
C LEU A 40 -0.79 -12.93 -8.12
N PHE A 41 -1.84 -12.12 -8.29
CA PHE A 41 -3.06 -12.22 -7.48
C PHE A 41 -4.01 -13.29 -7.97
N LYS A 42 -4.24 -13.37 -9.30
CA LYS A 42 -5.20 -14.31 -9.88
C LYS A 42 -4.86 -15.79 -9.58
N PRO A 43 -3.61 -16.27 -9.74
CA PRO A 43 -3.24 -17.65 -9.38
C PRO A 43 -3.30 -17.91 -7.87
N ALA A 44 -3.09 -16.88 -7.05
CA ALA A 44 -3.25 -16.95 -5.60
C ALA A 44 -4.73 -16.90 -5.15
N GLY A 45 -5.68 -16.79 -6.10
CA GLY A 45 -7.11 -16.78 -5.80
C GLY A 45 -7.65 -15.42 -5.34
N HIS A 46 -6.92 -14.33 -5.57
CA HIS A 46 -7.28 -12.97 -5.19
C HIS A 46 -7.61 -12.10 -6.40
N VAL A 47 -8.38 -11.03 -6.16
CA VAL A 47 -8.69 -9.99 -7.14
C VAL A 47 -7.87 -8.74 -6.80
N LEU A 48 -7.32 -8.08 -7.81
CA LEU A 48 -6.60 -6.82 -7.66
C LEU A 48 -7.37 -5.70 -8.37
N GLU A 49 -7.78 -4.69 -7.62
CA GLU A 49 -8.50 -3.50 -8.09
C GLU A 49 -7.68 -2.24 -7.81
N TYR A 50 -7.93 -1.19 -8.61
CA TYR A 50 -7.27 0.10 -8.46
C TYR A 50 -8.28 1.21 -8.20
N LEU A 51 -7.95 2.11 -7.27
CA LEU A 51 -8.75 3.31 -7.05
C LEU A 51 -8.70 4.25 -8.28
N PRO A 52 -9.76 5.03 -8.54
CA PRO A 52 -9.71 6.09 -9.53
C PRO A 52 -8.64 7.13 -9.19
N ALA A 53 -8.18 7.86 -10.21
CA ALA A 53 -7.23 8.95 -10.00
C ALA A 53 -7.76 9.98 -9.01
N TYR A 54 -6.88 10.51 -8.15
CA TYR A 54 -7.21 11.55 -7.17
C TYR A 54 -8.40 11.22 -6.24
N SER A 55 -8.55 9.95 -5.87
CA SER A 55 -9.60 9.49 -4.93
C SER A 55 -9.05 9.08 -3.55
N PRO A 56 -8.35 9.98 -2.82
CA PRO A 56 -7.79 9.66 -1.51
C PRO A 56 -8.88 9.34 -0.47
N ASP A 57 -10.10 9.87 -0.66
CA ASP A 57 -11.24 9.63 0.23
C ASP A 57 -11.67 8.15 0.24
N PHE A 58 -11.33 7.39 -0.81
CA PHE A 58 -11.58 5.95 -0.89
C PHE A 58 -10.42 5.10 -0.38
N ASN A 59 -9.34 5.71 0.11
CA ASN A 59 -8.20 5.00 0.66
C ASN A 59 -8.22 5.06 2.21
N PRO A 60 -8.72 4.03 2.91
CA PRO A 60 -8.90 4.05 4.37
C PRO A 60 -7.59 4.14 5.16
N ILE A 61 -6.42 4.00 4.51
CA ILE A 61 -5.11 4.19 5.15
C ILE A 61 -4.74 5.66 5.33
N GLU A 62 -5.36 6.59 4.61
CA GLU A 62 -4.98 8.02 4.64
C GLU A 62 -5.12 8.65 6.05
N PRO A 63 -6.20 8.42 6.82
CA PRO A 63 -6.29 8.90 8.20
C PRO A 63 -5.19 8.34 9.10
N LYS A 64 -4.76 7.09 8.89
CA LYS A 64 -3.66 6.47 9.65
C LYS A 64 -2.33 7.16 9.35
N TRP A 65 -2.07 7.52 8.09
CA TRP A 65 -0.88 8.31 7.75
C TRP A 65 -0.90 9.70 8.35
N ALA A 66 -2.06 10.37 8.39
CA ALA A 66 -2.20 11.66 9.06
C ALA A 66 -1.85 11.55 10.56
N GLN A 67 -2.34 10.51 11.24
CA GLN A 67 -2.01 10.22 12.63
C GLN A 67 -0.50 9.98 12.83
N ALA A 68 0.12 9.12 12.01
CA ALA A 68 1.55 8.84 12.10
C ALA A 68 2.41 10.10 11.89
N LYS A 69 2.04 10.96 10.93
CA LYS A 69 2.71 12.25 10.68
C LYS A 69 2.58 13.21 11.88
N ALA A 70 1.40 13.25 12.50
CA ALA A 70 1.18 14.08 13.70
C ALA A 70 2.07 13.63 14.87
N ILE A 71 2.14 12.32 15.14
CA ILE A 71 3.03 11.75 16.17
C ILE A 71 4.49 12.09 15.88
N ARG A 72 4.94 11.89 14.63
CA ARG A 72 6.31 12.25 14.21
C ARG A 72 6.60 13.72 14.49
N LYS A 73 5.69 14.63 14.10
CA LYS A 73 5.87 16.07 14.32
C LYS A 73 5.99 16.41 15.81
N GLN A 74 5.15 15.83 16.66
CA GLN A 74 5.21 16.03 18.11
C GLN A 74 6.56 15.57 18.68
N LYS A 75 7.02 14.36 18.33
CA LYS A 75 8.32 13.83 18.78
C LYS A 75 9.51 14.66 18.28
N THR A 76 9.47 15.12 17.03
CA THR A 76 10.52 15.99 16.48
C THR A 76 10.57 17.34 17.19
N VAL A 77 9.42 17.91 17.56
CA VAL A 77 9.38 19.15 18.35
C VAL A 77 9.96 18.92 19.75
N GLN A 78 9.63 17.80 20.40
CA GLN A 78 10.20 17.46 21.71
C GLN A 78 11.73 17.34 21.67
N LEU A 79 12.30 16.70 20.65
CA LEU A 79 13.76 16.53 20.51
C LEU A 79 14.53 17.85 20.23
N ARG A 80 13.84 18.91 19.80
CA ARG A 80 14.46 20.22 19.52
C ARG A 80 14.40 21.18 20.70
N ASN A 81 13.71 20.80 21.77
CA ASN A 81 13.54 21.59 22.98
C ASN A 81 14.46 21.11 24.12
N PHE A 82 15.41 20.23 23.82
CA PHE A 82 16.55 19.82 24.65
C PHE A 82 17.84 20.28 23.98
#